data_AF-A0A2N1UC54-F1
#
_entry.id   AF-A0A2N1UC54-F1
#
_cell.length_a   1.000
_cell.length_b   1.000
_cell.length_c   1.000
_cell.angle_alpha   90.00
_cell.angle_beta   90.00
_cell.angle_gamma   90.00
#
_symmetry.space_group_name_H-M   'P 1'
#
loop_
_entity.id
_entity.type
_entity.pdbx_description
1 polymer ?
#
loop_
_entity_poly.entity_id
_entity_poly.type
_entity_poly.pdbx_seq_one_letter_code
_entity_poly.pdbx_strand_id
1 'polypeptide(L)'
;MNKFKLVTLCLLALFIALAGSAEASLYLSTGKYTFNVQVRNSGFKDISYARGRVYVTGNTARIDVEADGYRSGYEYVYLRDNVTSYYAQVRLDDPTVWVNVRDDANKPIANSYVSHTSQSMYWGDEFGMRGYFPVEGFESLTVRDLEVLVNNMYAFAPRVYLTRSGNNWNFEIIVKRRDMHSMFSNRFEIIAKRDPVSEPAPAAELIAMAEDYVANMSAAAQTRSEEEIMLLHNRLESTAAYLLSIWAATSSETRSQITALLPDGSPLTRALNSINQFEDLHR
;
A
#
# COMPACT_ATOMS: atom_id res chain seq x y z
N MET A 1 3.15 53.79 6.19
CA MET A 1 2.95 52.92 7.38
C MET A 1 4.32 52.65 8.00
N ASN A 2 4.54 52.98 9.28
CA ASN A 2 5.88 52.87 9.91
C ASN A 2 6.37 51.41 9.90
N LYS A 3 7.62 51.15 9.48
CA LYS A 3 8.21 49.79 9.42
C LYS A 3 8.06 49.03 10.74
N PHE A 4 8.15 49.73 11.88
CA PHE A 4 7.87 49.18 13.20
C PHE A 4 6.46 48.61 13.35
N LYS A 5 5.42 49.33 12.88
CA LYS A 5 4.03 48.88 12.98
C LYS A 5 3.75 47.64 12.12
N LEU A 6 4.43 47.51 10.97
CA LEU A 6 4.31 46.35 10.09
C LEU A 6 4.93 45.10 10.73
N VAL A 7 6.12 45.23 11.33
CA VAL A 7 6.82 44.13 12.01
C VAL A 7 6.05 43.66 13.24
N THR A 8 5.48 44.57 14.03
CA THR A 8 4.63 44.20 15.17
C THR A 8 3.36 43.48 14.73
N LEU A 9 2.73 43.90 13.62
CA LEU A 9 1.54 43.25 13.08
C LEU A 9 1.85 41.83 12.57
N CYS A 10 3.00 41.64 11.89
CA CYS A 10 3.46 40.33 11.44
C CYS A 10 3.81 39.40 12.60
N LEU A 11 4.47 39.91 13.65
CA LEU A 11 4.77 39.13 14.86
C LEU A 11 3.50 38.74 15.62
N LEU A 12 2.52 39.64 15.71
CA LEU A 12 1.23 39.35 16.33
C LEU A 12 0.44 38.31 15.54
N ALA A 13 0.41 38.41 14.20
CA ALA A 13 -0.20 37.42 13.33
C ALA A 13 0.50 36.05 13.42
N LEU A 14 1.83 36.03 13.56
CA LEU A 14 2.60 34.81 13.78
C LEU A 14 2.28 34.18 15.15
N PHE A 15 2.16 34.98 16.21
CA PHE A 15 1.78 34.50 17.55
C PHE A 15 0.34 33.98 17.60
N ILE A 16 -0.61 34.64 16.91
CA ILE A 16 -2.01 34.18 16.82
C ILE A 16 -2.09 32.89 15.98
N ALA A 17 -1.32 32.78 14.89
CA ALA A 17 -1.25 31.56 14.09
C ALA A 17 -0.58 30.39 14.84
N LEU A 18 0.38 30.67 15.72
CA LEU A 18 1.03 29.67 16.57
C LEU A 18 0.18 29.28 17.80
N ALA A 19 -0.67 30.19 18.30
CA ALA A 19 -1.57 29.93 19.42
C ALA A 19 -2.78 29.05 19.06
N GLY A 20 -3.08 28.87 17.77
CA GLY A 20 -4.11 27.93 17.29
C GLY A 20 -3.73 26.44 17.45
N SER A 21 -2.56 26.13 18.02
CA SER A 21 -2.03 24.77 18.19
C SER A 21 -2.45 24.10 19.49
N ALA A 22 -3.24 24.75 20.35
CA ALA A 22 -3.62 24.23 21.65
C ALA A 22 -5.14 24.25 21.80
N GLU A 23 -5.77 23.12 21.55
CA GLU A 23 -6.82 22.58 22.42
C GLU A 23 -7.23 21.17 21.95
N ALA A 24 -6.69 20.17 22.65
CA ALA A 24 -7.19 18.79 22.69
C ALA A 24 -8.50 18.66 23.50
N SER A 25 -9.00 19.79 24.02
CA SER A 25 -10.17 19.91 24.86
C SER A 25 -11.32 20.54 24.10
N LEU A 26 -12.47 19.90 24.13
CA LEU A 26 -13.72 20.39 23.57
C LEU A 26 -14.46 21.19 24.66
N TYR A 27 -14.69 22.47 24.41
CA TYR A 27 -15.47 23.32 25.30
C TYR A 27 -16.95 23.31 24.91
N LEU A 28 -17.78 22.74 25.78
CA LEU A 28 -19.22 22.66 25.58
C LEU A 28 -19.95 23.47 26.65
N SER A 29 -21.11 24.00 26.31
CA SER A 29 -21.97 24.71 27.28
C SER A 29 -23.43 24.38 27.05
N THR A 30 -24.19 24.36 28.14
CA THR A 30 -25.65 24.22 28.09
C THR A 30 -26.28 24.84 29.33
N GLY A 31 -27.18 25.80 29.12
CA GLY A 31 -27.71 26.65 30.19
C GLY A 31 -26.59 27.38 30.94
N LYS A 32 -26.55 27.22 32.26
CA LYS A 32 -25.53 27.82 33.14
C LYS A 32 -24.23 27.01 33.28
N TYR A 33 -24.18 25.82 32.68
CA TYR A 33 -23.07 24.87 32.89
C TYR A 33 -22.09 24.90 31.72
N THR A 34 -20.80 24.89 32.04
CA THR A 34 -19.68 24.78 31.11
C THR A 34 -18.90 23.49 31.36
N PHE A 35 -18.46 22.85 30.29
CA PHE A 35 -17.77 21.56 30.32
C PHE A 35 -16.48 21.67 29.51
N ASN A 36 -15.35 21.39 30.15
CA ASN A 36 -14.09 21.13 29.49
C ASN A 36 -13.96 19.63 29.28
N VAL A 37 -14.08 19.18 28.03
CA VAL A 37 -14.15 17.76 27.68
C VAL A 37 -12.87 17.34 27.00
N GLN A 38 -12.07 16.49 27.64
CA GLN A 38 -10.93 15.86 26.99
C GLN A 38 -11.38 14.62 26.21
N VAL A 39 -11.06 14.56 24.93
CA VAL A 39 -11.44 13.43 24.06
C VAL A 39 -10.22 12.59 23.74
N ARG A 40 -10.27 11.29 24.06
CA ARG A 40 -9.13 10.37 23.90
C ARG A 40 -9.49 9.08 23.20
N ASN A 41 -8.51 8.47 22.54
CA ASN A 41 -8.63 7.11 22.02
C ASN A 41 -8.30 6.05 23.08
N SER A 42 -8.45 4.77 22.70
CA SER A 42 -8.08 3.62 23.52
C SER A 42 -6.61 3.57 23.96
N GLY A 43 -5.72 4.24 23.23
CA GLY A 43 -4.30 4.36 23.53
C GLY A 43 -3.93 5.62 24.33
N PHE A 44 -4.92 6.28 24.95
CA PHE A 44 -4.75 7.51 25.76
C PHE A 44 -4.21 8.72 24.98
N LYS A 45 -4.29 8.71 23.65
CA LYS A 45 -3.95 9.88 22.84
C LYS A 45 -5.15 10.80 22.71
N ASP A 46 -4.88 12.09 22.77
CA ASP A 46 -5.89 13.11 22.52
C ASP A 46 -6.32 13.09 21.05
N ILE A 47 -7.63 13.20 20.82
CA ILE A 47 -8.25 13.21 19.50
C ILE A 47 -8.57 14.66 19.14
N SER A 48 -7.90 15.17 18.11
CA SER A 48 -8.17 16.51 17.58
C SER A 48 -9.47 16.54 16.76
N TYR A 49 -10.09 17.71 16.66
CA TYR A 49 -11.29 17.96 15.84
C TYR A 49 -12.53 17.11 16.22
N ALA A 50 -12.59 16.63 17.47
CA ALA A 50 -13.78 15.98 18.00
C ALA A 50 -14.95 16.97 18.11
N ARG A 51 -16.16 16.47 17.89
CA ARG A 51 -17.42 17.20 17.96
C ARG A 51 -18.24 16.63 19.10
N GLY A 52 -19.01 17.46 19.80
CA GLY A 52 -19.82 16.95 20.90
C GLY A 52 -21.04 17.80 21.22
N ARG A 53 -21.93 17.21 22.01
CA ARG A 53 -23.20 17.79 22.44
C ARG A 53 -23.44 17.44 23.90
N VAL A 54 -24.11 18.33 24.64
CA VAL A 54 -24.45 18.10 26.05
C VAL A 54 -25.95 18.18 26.24
N TYR A 55 -26.49 17.18 26.94
CA TYR A 55 -27.87 17.09 27.35
C TYR A 55 -27.97 17.09 28.87
N VAL A 56 -28.69 18.04 29.46
CA VAL A 56 -28.88 18.12 30.91
C VAL A 56 -30.27 17.66 31.27
N THR A 57 -30.35 16.70 32.19
CA THR A 57 -31.60 16.14 32.71
C THR A 57 -31.50 16.06 34.24
N GLY A 58 -32.25 16.91 34.95
CA GLY A 58 -32.16 17.02 36.40
C GLY A 58 -30.75 17.41 36.85
N ASN A 59 -30.14 16.57 37.69
CA ASN A 59 -28.79 16.79 38.24
C ASN A 59 -27.71 16.01 37.47
N THR A 60 -27.96 15.64 36.22
CA THR A 60 -26.99 14.91 35.40
C THR A 60 -26.86 15.56 34.02
N ALA A 61 -25.62 15.68 33.55
CA ALA A 61 -25.30 16.03 32.18
C ALA A 61 -24.76 14.80 31.45
N ARG A 62 -25.31 14.50 30.28
CA ARG A 62 -24.77 13.53 29.32
C ARG A 62 -24.01 14.26 28.23
N ILE A 63 -22.77 13.88 28.01
CA ILE A 63 -21.87 14.47 27.02
C ILE A 63 -21.65 13.43 25.93
N ASP A 64 -22.23 13.64 24.76
CA ASP A 64 -22.01 12.78 23.59
C ASP A 64 -20.90 13.38 22.72
N VAL A 65 -19.96 12.56 22.26
CA VAL A 65 -18.81 12.98 21.45
C VAL A 65 -18.62 12.05 20.26
N GLU A 66 -18.29 12.63 19.11
CA GLU A 66 -17.92 11.93 17.88
C GLU A 66 -16.64 12.52 17.29
N ALA A 67 -15.89 11.69 16.57
CA ALA A 67 -14.77 12.12 15.76
C ALA A 67 -14.68 11.23 14.51
N ASP A 68 -14.02 11.75 13.49
CA ASP A 68 -13.83 11.02 12.23
C ASP A 68 -13.03 9.74 12.48
N GLY A 69 -13.46 8.64 11.86
CA GLY A 69 -12.80 7.33 11.98
C GLY A 69 -12.76 6.76 13.41
N TYR A 70 -13.64 7.23 14.30
CA TYR A 70 -13.84 6.70 15.65
C TYR A 70 -15.30 6.41 15.92
N ARG A 71 -15.58 5.40 16.76
CA ARG A 71 -16.92 5.17 17.28
C ARG A 71 -17.30 6.29 18.25
N SER A 72 -18.51 6.83 18.09
CA SER A 72 -19.06 7.82 19.01
C SER A 72 -19.10 7.27 20.43
N GLY A 73 -18.76 8.11 21.40
CA GLY A 73 -18.76 7.78 22.82
C GLY A 73 -19.58 8.79 23.61
N TYR A 74 -19.79 8.49 24.89
CA TYR A 74 -20.46 9.42 25.80
C TYR A 74 -19.93 9.28 27.21
N GLU A 75 -20.14 10.30 28.03
CA GLU A 75 -19.84 10.29 29.46
C GLU A 75 -20.93 11.01 30.26
N TYR A 76 -21.11 10.62 31.52
CA TYR A 76 -22.06 11.27 32.43
C TYR A 76 -21.34 12.07 33.51
N VAL A 77 -21.83 13.29 33.76
CA VAL A 77 -21.33 14.18 34.82
C VAL A 77 -22.48 14.50 35.78
N TYR A 78 -22.25 14.28 37.07
CA TYR A 78 -23.19 14.69 38.12
C TYR A 78 -23.02 16.17 38.44
N LEU A 79 -24.12 16.92 38.32
CA LEU A 79 -24.19 18.35 38.54
C LEU A 79 -24.47 18.62 40.03
N ARG A 80 -23.76 19.60 40.57
CA ARG A 80 -23.91 20.05 41.96
C ARG A 80 -24.43 21.48 42.00
N ASP A 81 -25.17 21.78 43.06
CA ASP A 81 -25.59 23.15 43.35
C ASP A 81 -24.36 24.05 43.51
N ASN A 82 -24.46 25.26 42.97
CA ASN A 82 -23.41 26.29 42.96
C ASN A 82 -22.11 25.95 42.19
N VAL A 83 -22.07 24.85 41.42
CA VAL A 83 -20.96 24.55 40.51
C VAL A 83 -21.39 24.73 39.07
N THR A 84 -20.71 25.60 38.33
CA THR A 84 -21.02 25.90 36.92
C THR A 84 -20.01 25.32 35.94
N SER A 85 -18.79 24.99 36.37
CA SER A 85 -17.74 24.47 35.48
C SER A 85 -17.35 23.04 35.85
N TYR A 86 -17.33 22.16 34.84
CA TYR A 86 -17.03 20.74 34.99
C TYR A 86 -15.93 20.30 34.02
N TYR A 87 -15.21 19.26 34.43
CA TYR A 87 -14.26 18.55 33.58
C TYR A 87 -14.79 17.15 33.31
N ALA A 88 -14.66 16.69 32.07
CA ALA A 88 -15.03 15.34 31.67
C ALA A 88 -13.98 14.76 30.73
N GLN A 89 -13.86 13.43 30.70
CA GLN A 89 -13.04 12.72 29.75
C GLN A 89 -13.93 11.73 29.00
N VAL A 90 -13.96 11.80 27.67
CA VAL A 90 -14.71 10.87 26.84
C VAL A 90 -13.72 10.03 26.03
N ARG A 91 -13.87 8.71 26.12
CA ARG A 91 -13.08 7.76 25.31
C ARG A 91 -13.86 7.41 24.05
N LEU A 92 -13.18 7.47 22.90
CA LEU A 92 -13.67 6.97 21.63
C LEU A 92 -12.89 5.73 21.22
N ASP A 93 -13.59 4.68 20.82
CA ASP A 93 -13.00 3.42 20.42
C ASP A 93 -12.81 3.34 18.90
N ASP A 94 -11.85 2.52 18.46
CA ASP A 94 -11.63 2.28 17.05
C ASP A 94 -12.80 1.47 16.43
N PRO A 95 -13.22 1.78 15.20
CA PRO A 95 -14.15 0.94 14.47
C PRO A 95 -13.52 -0.42 14.13
N THR A 96 -14.36 -1.40 13.78
CA THR A 96 -13.86 -2.69 13.26
C THR A 96 -13.12 -2.46 11.94
N VAL A 97 -11.96 -3.09 11.77
CA VAL A 97 -11.15 -2.96 10.56
C VAL A 97 -10.88 -4.33 9.96
N TRP A 98 -11.08 -4.45 8.66
CA TRP A 98 -10.71 -5.59 7.83
C TRP A 98 -9.66 -5.15 6.84
N VAL A 99 -8.58 -5.91 6.69
CA VAL A 99 -7.51 -5.58 5.75
C VAL A 99 -7.25 -6.77 4.84
N ASN A 100 -7.22 -6.53 3.54
CA ASN A 100 -6.80 -7.49 2.54
C ASN A 100 -5.56 -6.97 1.80
N VAL A 101 -4.66 -7.89 1.47
CA VAL A 101 -3.49 -7.63 0.61
C VAL A 101 -3.66 -8.45 -0.65
N ARG A 102 -3.69 -7.78 -1.81
CA ARG A 102 -3.97 -8.39 -3.10
C ARG A 102 -3.11 -7.82 -4.21
N ASP A 103 -3.03 -8.53 -5.33
CA ASP A 103 -2.38 -8.04 -6.54
C ASP A 103 -3.33 -7.18 -7.39
N ASP A 104 -2.79 -6.59 -8.46
CA ASP A 104 -3.51 -5.80 -9.45
C ASP A 104 -4.51 -6.61 -10.29
N ALA A 105 -4.42 -7.95 -10.27
CA ALA A 105 -5.42 -8.87 -10.81
C ALA A 105 -6.52 -9.24 -9.78
N ASN A 106 -6.57 -8.55 -8.65
CA ASN A 106 -7.52 -8.77 -7.55
C ASN A 106 -7.41 -10.15 -6.88
N LYS A 107 -6.25 -10.81 -6.97
CA LYS A 107 -5.98 -12.07 -6.28
C LYS A 107 -5.31 -11.80 -4.94
N PRO A 108 -5.70 -12.49 -3.85
CA PRO A 108 -5.01 -12.38 -2.57
C PRO A 108 -3.54 -12.75 -2.70
N ILE A 109 -2.65 -11.96 -2.11
CA ILE A 109 -1.22 -12.30 -2.06
C ILE A 109 -1.01 -13.32 -0.94
N ALA A 110 -0.63 -14.54 -1.32
CA ALA A 110 -0.37 -15.62 -0.38
C ALA A 110 0.77 -15.26 0.60
N ASN A 111 0.70 -15.80 1.81
CA ASN A 111 1.68 -15.56 2.88
C ASN A 111 1.87 -14.07 3.25
N SER A 112 0.86 -13.25 2.98
CA SER A 112 0.81 -11.87 3.46
C SER A 112 0.28 -11.81 4.90
N TYR A 113 0.71 -10.79 5.64
CA TYR A 113 0.25 -10.52 7.00
C TYR A 113 0.09 -9.03 7.22
N VAL A 114 -0.95 -8.63 7.96
CA VAL A 114 -1.17 -7.25 8.39
C VAL A 114 -1.55 -7.21 9.86
N SER A 115 -0.86 -6.35 10.61
CA SER A 115 -1.23 -5.91 11.95
C SER A 115 -1.68 -4.44 11.94
N HIS A 116 -2.80 -4.18 12.58
CA HIS A 116 -3.38 -2.85 12.76
C HIS A 116 -3.77 -2.60 14.22
N THR A 117 -3.28 -3.43 15.15
CA THR A 117 -3.68 -3.36 16.57
C THR A 117 -2.89 -2.32 17.36
N SER A 118 -1.65 -2.03 16.97
CA SER A 118 -0.81 -1.06 17.65
C SER A 118 -1.03 0.35 17.11
N GLN A 119 -2.00 1.08 17.68
CA GLN A 119 -2.27 2.47 17.31
C GLN A 119 -1.49 3.50 18.15
N SER A 120 -0.69 3.05 19.12
CA SER A 120 0.07 3.94 20.03
C SER A 120 1.19 4.73 19.34
N MET A 121 1.56 4.37 18.11
CA MET A 121 2.61 5.05 17.35
C MET A 121 2.11 6.16 16.42
N TYR A 122 0.80 6.23 16.16
CA TYR A 122 0.20 7.15 15.21
C TYR A 122 -0.52 8.31 15.90
N TRP A 123 -0.66 9.45 15.23
CA TRP A 123 -1.40 10.59 15.79
C TRP A 123 -2.89 10.27 15.97
N GLY A 124 -3.60 11.05 16.79
CA GLY A 124 -5.02 10.83 17.06
C GLY A 124 -5.91 10.94 15.82
N ASP A 125 -5.48 11.65 14.78
CA ASP A 125 -6.18 11.76 13.50
C ASP A 125 -5.73 10.72 12.45
N GLU A 126 -4.87 9.78 12.84
CA GLU A 126 -4.24 8.80 11.97
C GLU A 126 -4.61 7.37 12.35
N PHE A 127 -4.66 6.52 11.34
CA PHE A 127 -4.80 5.08 11.50
C PHE A 127 -3.68 4.40 10.73
N GLY A 128 -2.87 3.63 11.43
CA GLY A 128 -1.71 3.00 10.83
C GLY A 128 -1.78 1.48 10.85
N MET A 129 -1.20 0.87 9.82
CA MET A 129 -1.12 -0.58 9.66
C MET A 129 0.25 -0.96 9.14
N ARG A 130 0.72 -2.11 9.60
CA ARG A 130 2.03 -2.66 9.24
C ARG A 130 1.87 -4.09 8.81
N GLY A 131 2.67 -4.51 7.87
CA GLY A 131 2.56 -5.85 7.35
C GLY A 131 3.74 -6.24 6.50
N TYR A 132 3.61 -7.43 5.93
CA TYR A 132 4.56 -7.90 4.94
C TYR A 132 3.87 -8.80 3.91
N PHE A 133 4.53 -8.98 2.77
CA PHE A 133 4.19 -10.00 1.78
C PHE A 133 5.46 -10.46 1.03
N PRO A 134 5.45 -11.61 0.35
CA PRO A 134 6.61 -12.14 -0.35
C PRO A 134 7.12 -11.23 -1.47
N VAL A 135 8.42 -11.26 -1.72
CA VAL A 135 9.04 -10.54 -2.86
C VAL A 135 8.73 -11.23 -4.20
N GLU A 136 8.42 -12.52 -4.20
CA GLU A 136 8.20 -13.32 -5.41
C GLU A 136 7.06 -12.77 -6.29
N GLY A 137 7.40 -12.37 -7.51
CA GLY A 137 6.51 -11.72 -8.45
C GLY A 137 6.30 -10.21 -8.22
N PHE A 138 7.05 -9.62 -7.30
CA PHE A 138 7.04 -8.20 -6.94
C PHE A 138 8.48 -7.68 -6.80
N GLU A 139 9.42 -8.23 -7.57
CA GLU A 139 10.85 -7.94 -7.46
C GLU A 139 11.16 -6.48 -7.79
N SER A 140 10.42 -5.89 -8.74
CA SER A 140 10.57 -4.51 -9.19
C SER A 140 9.71 -3.48 -8.44
N LEU A 141 8.96 -3.93 -7.42
CA LEU A 141 7.98 -3.13 -6.71
C LEU A 141 8.59 -1.86 -6.06
N THR A 142 7.93 -0.73 -6.27
CA THR A 142 8.21 0.52 -5.56
C THR A 142 7.01 0.98 -4.73
N VAL A 143 7.20 2.01 -3.90
CA VAL A 143 6.10 2.63 -3.12
C VAL A 143 4.95 3.12 -4.02
N ARG A 144 5.25 3.51 -5.27
CA ARG A 144 4.23 3.99 -6.22
C ARG A 144 3.33 2.88 -6.74
N ASP A 145 3.77 1.65 -6.61
CA ASP A 145 3.09 0.45 -7.08
C ASP A 145 2.21 -0.17 -5.97
N LEU A 146 2.11 0.50 -4.82
CA LEU A 146 1.19 0.19 -3.73
C LEU A 146 0.02 1.18 -3.72
N GLU A 147 -1.16 0.67 -4.01
CA GLU A 147 -2.41 1.43 -3.87
C GLU A 147 -3.12 1.04 -2.57
N VAL A 148 -3.77 2.03 -1.94
CA VAL A 148 -4.52 1.82 -0.70
C VAL A 148 -5.93 2.33 -0.89
N LEU A 149 -6.90 1.42 -0.82
CA LEU A 149 -8.32 1.76 -0.82
C LEU A 149 -8.90 1.60 0.58
N VAL A 150 -9.75 2.54 0.98
CA VAL A 150 -10.58 2.50 2.19
C VAL A 150 -12.04 2.53 1.75
N ASN A 151 -12.79 1.47 2.09
CA ASN A 151 -14.20 1.33 1.73
C ASN A 151 -14.47 1.48 0.21
N ASN A 152 -13.57 0.90 -0.60
CA ASN A 152 -13.56 0.95 -2.07
C ASN A 152 -13.28 2.35 -2.68
N MET A 153 -12.84 3.31 -1.87
CA MET A 153 -12.39 4.62 -2.34
C MET A 153 -10.89 4.76 -2.11
N TYR A 154 -10.19 5.52 -2.96
CA TYR A 154 -8.78 5.83 -2.71
C TYR A 154 -8.61 6.59 -1.41
N ALA A 155 -7.68 6.13 -0.56
CA ALA A 155 -7.25 6.91 0.59
C ALA A 155 -6.69 8.25 0.09
N PHE A 156 -7.03 9.36 0.75
CA PHE A 156 -6.50 10.65 0.34
C PHE A 156 -5.05 10.77 0.84
N ALA A 157 -4.10 10.63 -0.08
CA ALA A 157 -2.66 10.77 0.17
C ALA A 157 -2.16 9.92 1.36
N PRO A 158 -2.31 8.58 1.32
CA PRO A 158 -1.76 7.71 2.35
C PRO A 158 -0.24 7.85 2.38
N ARG A 159 0.35 7.79 3.58
CA ARG A 159 1.81 7.64 3.71
C ARG A 159 2.14 6.17 3.67
N VAL A 160 3.00 5.78 2.75
CA VAL A 160 3.41 4.40 2.53
C VAL A 160 4.93 4.33 2.66
N TYR A 161 5.39 3.47 3.55
CA TYR A 161 6.79 3.09 3.69
C TYR A 161 6.92 1.64 3.26
N LEU A 162 7.94 1.34 2.46
CA LEU A 162 8.22 0.01 1.93
C LEU A 162 9.70 -0.29 2.11
N THR A 163 10.01 -1.43 2.72
CA THR A 163 11.39 -1.88 2.93
C THR A 163 11.51 -3.36 2.60
N ARG A 164 12.62 -3.75 1.99
CA ARG A 164 12.92 -5.16 1.73
C ARG A 164 13.67 -5.76 2.91
N SER A 165 13.22 -6.92 3.39
CA SER A 165 13.93 -7.71 4.40
C SER A 165 13.89 -9.18 4.00
N GLY A 166 15.04 -9.71 3.55
CA GLY A 166 15.14 -11.06 3.01
C GLY A 166 14.17 -11.28 1.85
N ASN A 167 13.29 -12.27 2.00
CA ASN A 167 12.30 -12.68 1.00
C ASN A 167 10.96 -11.96 1.12
N ASN A 168 10.85 -10.95 1.99
CA ASN A 168 9.61 -10.21 2.20
C ASN A 168 9.78 -8.71 1.94
N TRP A 169 8.75 -8.12 1.34
CA TRP A 169 8.46 -6.71 1.42
C TRP A 169 7.76 -6.43 2.74
N ASN A 170 8.28 -5.51 3.54
CA ASN A 170 7.65 -4.99 4.74
C ASN A 170 7.09 -3.62 4.43
N PHE A 171 5.88 -3.35 4.88
CA PHE A 171 5.24 -2.07 4.66
C PHE A 171 4.66 -1.48 5.94
N GLU A 172 4.59 -0.16 5.95
CA GLU A 172 3.81 0.63 6.89
C GLU A 172 2.95 1.62 6.11
N ILE A 173 1.65 1.59 6.35
CA ILE A 173 0.66 2.44 5.69
C ILE A 173 -0.04 3.25 6.77
N ILE A 174 -0.09 4.57 6.59
CA ILE A 174 -0.78 5.50 7.48
C ILE A 174 -1.83 6.26 6.68
N VAL A 175 -3.09 6.12 7.06
CA VAL A 175 -4.23 6.86 6.49
C VAL A 175 -4.75 7.89 7.48
N LYS A 176 -5.47 8.88 6.97
CA LYS A 176 -6.20 9.83 7.81
C LYS A 176 -7.56 9.25 8.19
N ARG A 177 -7.95 9.41 9.45
CA ARG A 177 -9.21 8.87 9.98
C ARG A 177 -10.47 9.48 9.35
N ARG A 178 -10.36 10.67 8.75
CA ARG A 178 -11.42 11.26 7.91
C ARG A 178 -11.81 10.42 6.69
N ASP A 179 -10.92 9.54 6.24
CA ASP A 179 -11.18 8.63 5.12
C ASP A 179 -11.90 7.35 5.59
N MET A 180 -12.07 7.18 6.91
CA MET A 180 -12.73 6.04 7.54
C MET A 180 -14.16 6.37 7.98
N HIS A 181 -15.04 5.37 7.96
CA HIS A 181 -16.34 5.44 8.59
C HIS A 181 -16.23 5.34 10.12
N SER A 182 -16.91 6.24 10.82
CA SER A 182 -16.91 6.34 12.29
C SER A 182 -17.74 5.23 12.99
N MET A 183 -18.88 4.80 12.42
CA MET A 183 -19.81 3.88 13.09
C MET A 183 -19.78 2.43 12.58
N PHE A 184 -19.18 2.18 11.43
CA PHE A 184 -19.23 0.88 10.75
C PHE A 184 -17.87 0.21 10.65
N SER A 185 -17.84 -1.00 10.11
CA SER A 185 -16.58 -1.64 9.74
C SER A 185 -15.93 -0.90 8.57
N ASN A 186 -14.61 -0.75 8.63
CA ASN A 186 -13.81 -0.23 7.53
C ASN A 186 -13.10 -1.39 6.83
N ARG A 187 -13.12 -1.38 5.50
CA ARG A 187 -12.40 -2.35 4.67
C ARG A 187 -11.24 -1.66 3.98
N PHE A 188 -10.04 -2.14 4.26
CA PHE A 188 -8.82 -1.70 3.62
C PHE A 188 -8.38 -2.73 2.58
N GLU A 189 -8.04 -2.23 1.41
CA GLU A 189 -7.44 -3.02 0.33
C GLU A 189 -6.07 -2.43 0.03
N ILE A 190 -5.04 -3.23 0.25
CA ILE A 190 -3.66 -2.92 -0.13
C ILE A 190 -3.39 -3.67 -1.42
N ILE A 191 -3.25 -2.94 -2.50
CA ILE A 191 -3.05 -3.51 -3.85
C ILE A 191 -1.60 -3.31 -4.22
N ALA A 192 -0.86 -4.39 -4.44
CA ALA A 192 0.50 -4.35 -4.96
C ALA A 192 0.48 -4.72 -6.44
N LYS A 193 1.09 -3.91 -7.29
CA LYS A 193 1.20 -4.21 -8.71
C LYS A 193 2.23 -5.32 -8.92
N ARG A 194 1.83 -6.40 -9.59
CA ARG A 194 2.73 -7.51 -9.90
C ARG A 194 3.73 -7.11 -10.99
N ASP A 195 4.92 -7.68 -10.93
CA ASP A 195 5.86 -7.60 -12.03
C ASP A 195 5.20 -8.20 -13.29
N PRO A 196 5.35 -7.58 -14.47
CA PRO A 196 4.71 -8.06 -15.68
C PRO A 196 5.18 -9.49 -15.96
N VAL A 197 4.26 -10.44 -15.84
CA VAL A 197 4.47 -11.81 -16.30
C VAL A 197 4.51 -11.71 -17.83
N SER A 198 5.69 -11.87 -18.41
CA SER A 198 5.77 -12.17 -19.84
C SER A 198 5.22 -13.58 -20.00
N GLU A 199 3.90 -13.72 -20.22
CA GLU A 199 3.33 -15.01 -20.53
C GLU A 199 4.08 -15.56 -21.74
N PRO A 200 4.65 -16.78 -21.67
CA PRO A 200 5.28 -17.39 -22.82
C PRO A 200 4.26 -17.46 -23.95
N ALA A 201 4.66 -17.11 -25.18
CA ALA A 201 3.81 -17.26 -26.35
C ALA A 201 3.24 -18.69 -26.43
N PRO A 202 2.07 -18.89 -27.08
CA PRO A 202 1.50 -20.23 -27.26
C PRO A 202 2.55 -21.24 -27.74
N ALA A 203 2.48 -22.48 -27.28
CA ALA A 203 3.51 -23.49 -27.57
C ALA A 203 3.83 -23.61 -29.08
N ALA A 204 2.82 -23.53 -29.94
CA ALA A 204 3.00 -23.57 -31.39
C ALA A 204 3.88 -22.40 -31.93
N GLU A 205 3.78 -21.22 -31.33
CA GLU A 205 4.57 -20.05 -31.72
C GLU A 205 6.02 -20.18 -31.24
N LEU A 206 6.25 -20.70 -30.02
CA LEU A 206 7.60 -20.98 -29.53
C LEU A 206 8.32 -22.06 -30.36
N ILE A 207 7.57 -23.08 -30.79
CA ILE A 207 8.07 -24.13 -31.69
C ILE A 207 8.41 -23.51 -33.06
N ALA A 208 7.52 -22.70 -33.62
CA ALA A 208 7.77 -22.01 -34.88
C ALA A 208 8.99 -21.08 -34.81
N MET A 209 9.22 -20.40 -33.68
CA MET A 209 10.42 -19.60 -33.44
C MET A 209 11.69 -20.46 -33.40
N ALA A 210 11.64 -21.66 -32.79
CA ALA A 210 12.75 -22.59 -32.82
C ALA A 210 13.04 -23.10 -34.23
N GLU A 211 12.01 -23.42 -35.02
CA GLU A 211 12.14 -23.80 -36.43
C GLU A 211 12.75 -22.65 -37.28
N ASP A 212 12.27 -21.43 -37.09
CA ASP A 212 12.80 -20.23 -37.77
C ASP A 212 14.26 -19.96 -37.38
N TYR A 213 14.64 -20.19 -36.13
CA TYR A 213 16.04 -20.11 -35.68
C TYR A 213 16.93 -21.11 -36.45
N VAL A 214 16.49 -22.35 -36.63
CA VAL A 214 17.24 -23.36 -37.40
C VAL A 214 17.31 -23.01 -38.89
N ALA A 215 16.23 -22.50 -39.46
CA ALA A 215 16.17 -22.06 -40.84
C ALA A 215 17.13 -20.88 -41.09
N ASN A 216 17.11 -19.86 -40.22
CA ASN A 216 18.00 -18.70 -40.30
C ASN A 216 19.47 -19.07 -40.09
N MET A 217 19.78 -20.05 -39.20
CA MET A 217 21.15 -20.57 -39.05
C MET A 217 21.65 -21.22 -40.34
N SER A 218 20.79 -22.03 -40.97
CA SER A 218 21.12 -22.73 -42.21
C SER A 218 21.30 -21.75 -43.36
N ALA A 219 20.44 -20.73 -43.46
CA ALA A 219 20.55 -19.67 -44.44
C ALA A 219 21.83 -18.84 -44.26
N ALA A 220 22.18 -18.50 -43.01
CA ALA A 220 23.37 -17.71 -42.69
C ALA A 220 24.66 -18.45 -43.08
N ALA A 221 24.69 -19.79 -42.97
CA ALA A 221 25.83 -20.60 -43.37
C ALA A 221 25.99 -20.73 -44.89
N GLN A 222 24.94 -20.47 -45.67
CA GLN A 222 24.92 -20.67 -47.12
C GLN A 222 25.01 -19.37 -47.92
N THR A 223 24.55 -18.25 -47.38
CA THR A 223 24.60 -16.96 -48.08
C THR A 223 26.04 -16.45 -48.20
N ARG A 224 26.29 -15.67 -49.25
CA ARG A 224 27.56 -14.97 -49.52
C ARG A 224 27.42 -13.45 -49.47
N SER A 225 26.23 -12.93 -49.16
CA SER A 225 25.95 -11.50 -49.07
C SER A 225 26.17 -11.01 -47.65
N GLU A 226 27.08 -10.04 -47.45
CA GLU A 226 27.39 -9.49 -46.12
C GLU A 226 26.18 -8.83 -45.45
N GLU A 227 25.34 -8.14 -46.23
CA GLU A 227 24.12 -7.49 -45.74
C GLU A 227 23.08 -8.52 -45.26
N GLU A 228 22.96 -9.64 -45.99
CA GLU A 228 22.06 -10.73 -45.64
C GLU A 228 22.57 -11.49 -44.41
N ILE A 229 23.88 -11.69 -44.28
CA ILE A 229 24.51 -12.28 -43.09
C ILE A 229 24.17 -11.44 -41.85
N MET A 230 24.31 -10.12 -41.91
CA MET A 230 24.00 -9.23 -40.80
C MET A 230 22.53 -9.28 -40.40
N LEU A 231 21.60 -9.29 -41.37
CA LEU A 231 20.17 -9.42 -41.11
C LEU A 231 19.85 -10.75 -40.42
N LEU A 232 20.41 -11.85 -40.92
CA LEU A 232 20.18 -13.19 -40.36
C LEU A 232 20.77 -13.30 -38.94
N HIS A 233 21.92 -12.68 -38.67
CA HIS A 233 22.50 -12.65 -37.34
C HIS A 233 21.59 -11.93 -36.33
N ASN A 234 21.06 -10.76 -36.68
CA ASN A 234 20.11 -10.03 -35.83
C ASN A 234 18.85 -10.84 -35.53
N ARG A 235 18.34 -11.59 -36.52
CA ARG A 235 17.18 -12.49 -36.31
C ARG A 235 17.52 -13.62 -35.34
N LEU A 236 18.68 -14.25 -35.50
CA LEU A 236 19.15 -15.31 -34.61
C LEU A 236 19.30 -14.81 -33.18
N GLU A 237 19.91 -13.64 -32.98
CA GLU A 237 20.07 -13.03 -31.65
C GLU A 237 18.71 -12.70 -31.01
N SER A 238 17.81 -12.08 -31.77
CA SER A 238 16.48 -11.72 -31.28
C SER A 238 15.67 -12.94 -30.86
N THR A 239 15.64 -13.99 -31.70
CA THR A 239 14.91 -15.23 -31.40
C THR A 239 15.52 -15.97 -30.22
N ALA A 240 16.85 -16.03 -30.13
CA ALA A 240 17.54 -16.65 -29.00
C ALA A 240 17.26 -15.90 -27.68
N ALA A 241 17.32 -14.57 -27.69
CA ALA A 241 17.05 -13.74 -26.51
C ALA A 241 15.62 -13.94 -25.99
N TYR A 242 14.65 -13.99 -26.90
CA TYR A 242 13.26 -14.23 -26.53
C TYR A 242 13.07 -15.61 -25.90
N LEU A 243 13.51 -16.68 -26.58
CA LEU A 243 13.38 -18.05 -26.08
C LEU A 243 14.07 -18.26 -24.72
N LEU A 244 15.23 -17.62 -24.50
CA LEU A 244 15.92 -17.65 -23.21
C LEU A 244 15.13 -16.96 -22.10
N SER A 245 14.53 -15.81 -22.39
CA SER A 245 13.80 -15.01 -21.39
C SER A 245 12.55 -15.70 -20.83
N ILE A 246 11.90 -16.52 -21.64
CA ILE A 246 10.65 -17.22 -21.30
C ILE A 246 10.86 -18.71 -20.96
N TRP A 247 12.10 -19.21 -21.04
CA TRP A 247 12.39 -20.64 -20.89
C TRP A 247 11.91 -21.20 -19.55
N ALA A 248 12.23 -20.53 -18.45
CA ALA A 248 11.84 -20.94 -17.09
C ALA A 248 10.31 -21.01 -16.91
N ALA A 249 9.55 -20.19 -17.63
CA ALA A 249 8.08 -20.18 -17.59
C ALA A 249 7.43 -21.19 -18.57
N THR A 250 8.20 -21.76 -19.50
CA THR A 250 7.70 -22.67 -20.54
C THR A 250 7.49 -24.08 -20.00
N SER A 251 6.42 -24.75 -20.44
CA SER A 251 6.08 -26.12 -20.03
C SER A 251 7.17 -27.13 -20.40
N SER A 252 7.34 -28.19 -19.59
CA SER A 252 8.36 -29.22 -19.85
C SER A 252 8.17 -29.94 -21.20
N GLU A 253 6.92 -30.14 -21.62
CA GLU A 253 6.59 -30.73 -22.93
C GLU A 253 7.07 -29.83 -24.07
N THR A 254 6.75 -28.53 -24.03
CA THR A 254 7.17 -27.56 -25.06
C THR A 254 8.69 -27.39 -25.06
N ARG A 255 9.34 -27.34 -23.88
CA ARG A 255 10.81 -27.31 -23.79
C ARG A 255 11.46 -28.50 -24.49
N SER A 256 10.95 -29.71 -24.25
CA SER A 256 11.45 -30.94 -24.87
C SER A 256 11.36 -30.88 -26.41
N GLN A 257 10.21 -30.41 -26.93
CA GLN A 257 10.01 -30.24 -28.38
C GLN A 257 10.97 -29.20 -28.98
N ILE A 258 11.17 -28.06 -28.31
CA ILE A 258 12.13 -27.03 -28.77
C ILE A 258 13.55 -27.59 -28.77
N THR A 259 13.98 -28.28 -27.70
CA THR A 259 15.33 -28.86 -27.66
C THR A 259 15.57 -29.93 -28.71
N ALA A 260 14.54 -30.70 -29.09
CA ALA A 260 14.65 -31.71 -30.13
C ALA A 260 14.81 -31.12 -31.55
N LEU A 261 14.35 -29.88 -31.76
CA LEU A 261 14.46 -29.18 -33.05
C LEU A 261 15.82 -28.49 -33.24
N LEU A 262 16.43 -28.02 -32.15
CA LEU A 262 17.67 -27.23 -32.22
C LEU A 262 18.90 -28.12 -32.47
N PRO A 263 19.83 -27.73 -33.36
CA PRO A 263 21.06 -28.48 -33.62
C PRO A 263 21.92 -28.64 -32.37
N ASP A 264 22.50 -29.83 -32.22
CA ASP A 264 23.48 -30.11 -31.19
C ASP A 264 24.68 -29.17 -31.30
N GLY A 265 25.01 -28.48 -30.20
CA GLY A 265 26.14 -27.55 -30.14
C GLY A 265 25.84 -26.11 -30.57
N SER A 266 24.62 -25.78 -31.01
CA SER A 266 24.25 -24.38 -31.26
C SER A 266 24.39 -23.52 -29.97
N PRO A 267 24.71 -22.21 -30.07
CA PRO A 267 24.81 -21.34 -28.90
C PRO A 267 23.54 -21.35 -28.03
N LEU A 268 22.36 -21.32 -28.67
CA LEU A 268 21.07 -21.40 -28.00
C LEU A 268 20.88 -22.75 -27.29
N THR A 269 21.13 -23.87 -27.96
CA THR A 269 21.03 -25.22 -27.37
C THR A 269 21.88 -25.35 -26.11
N ARG A 270 23.11 -24.83 -26.14
CA ARG A 270 24.02 -24.85 -24.97
C ARG A 270 23.48 -24.03 -23.81
N ALA A 271 22.94 -22.84 -24.09
CA ALA A 271 22.37 -21.97 -23.06
C ALA A 271 21.13 -22.59 -22.41
N LEU A 272 20.21 -23.13 -23.21
CA LEU A 272 19.00 -23.79 -22.69
C LEU A 272 19.32 -25.03 -21.86
N ASN A 273 20.29 -25.85 -22.30
CA ASN A 273 20.75 -27.00 -21.52
C ASN A 273 21.41 -26.59 -20.21
N SER A 274 22.17 -25.49 -20.19
CA SER A 274 22.74 -24.95 -18.95
C SER A 274 21.67 -24.50 -17.96
N ILE A 275 20.57 -23.89 -18.45
CA ILE A 275 19.43 -23.50 -17.60
C ILE A 275 18.76 -24.74 -17.02
N ASN A 276 18.50 -25.77 -17.84
CA ASN A 276 17.90 -27.02 -17.36
C ASN A 276 18.79 -27.72 -16.31
N GLN A 277 20.11 -27.80 -16.55
CA GLN A 277 21.05 -28.36 -15.57
C GLN A 277 21.06 -27.58 -14.25
N PHE A 278 20.99 -26.25 -14.33
CA PHE A 278 20.90 -25.42 -13.14
C PHE A 278 19.59 -25.66 -12.38
N GLU A 279 18.45 -25.70 -13.06
CA GLU A 279 17.15 -26.00 -12.43
C GLU A 279 17.13 -27.39 -11.78
N ASP A 280 17.69 -28.42 -12.44
CA ASP A 280 17.74 -29.79 -11.91
C ASP A 280 18.63 -29.91 -10.67
N LEU A 281 19.67 -29.08 -10.55
CA LEU A 281 20.55 -29.04 -9.36
C LEU A 281 19.92 -28.32 -8.16
N HIS A 282 18.88 -27.51 -8.39
CA HIS A 282 18.23 -26.69 -7.37
C HIS A 282 16.79 -27.12 -7.06
N ARG A 283 16.37 -28.27 -7.58
CA ARG A 283 15.18 -29.02 -7.14
C ARG A 283 15.53 -29.98 -6.01
#